data_AF-A0AAD4Q4D8-F1
#
_entry.id   AF-A0AAD4Q4D8-F1
#
_cell.length_a   1.000
_cell.length_b   1.000
_cell.length_c   1.000
_cell.angle_alpha   90.00
_cell.angle_beta   90.00
_cell.angle_gamma   90.00
#
_symmetry.space_group_name_H-M   'P 1'
#
loop_
_entity.id
_entity.type
_entity.pdbx_description
1 polymer ?
#
loop_
_entity_poly.entity_id
_entity_poly.type
_entity_poly.pdbx_seq_one_letter_code
_entity_poly.pdbx_strand_id
1 'polypeptide(L)' 'PKNEKRQERQRRDRRGQTLIKKAYEISQLSNADVFLGIRFRDTGKMKTFCADSTGVWSLYVLQLDSFYPIPEKKTPNDF' A
#
# COMPACT_ATOMS: atom_id res chain seq x y z
N PRO A 1 14.65 0.69 -25.01
CA PRO A 1 15.54 0.53 -23.83
C PRO A 1 15.20 1.42 -22.60
N LYS A 2 15.22 2.76 -22.72
CA LYS A 2 14.93 3.67 -21.58
C LYS A 2 13.44 3.93 -21.37
N ASN A 3 12.68 3.95 -22.47
CA ASN A 3 11.22 4.14 -22.45
C ASN A 3 10.48 2.92 -21.91
N GLU A 4 10.94 1.69 -22.19
CA GLU A 4 10.32 0.46 -21.68
C GLU A 4 10.39 0.39 -20.15
N LYS A 5 11.57 0.62 -19.57
CA LYS A 5 11.74 0.68 -18.10
C LYS A 5 10.84 1.74 -17.45
N ARG A 6 10.66 2.89 -18.10
CA ARG A 6 9.75 3.95 -17.64
C ARG A 6 8.29 3.49 -17.69
N GLN A 7 7.87 2.83 -18.77
CA GLN A 7 6.51 2.31 -18.92
C GLN A 7 6.20 1.21 -17.89
N GLU A 8 7.16 0.32 -17.63
CA GLU A 8 7.03 -0.71 -16.59
C GLU A 8 6.84 -0.10 -15.21
N ARG A 9 7.64 0.91 -14.85
CA ARG A 9 7.50 1.65 -13.60
C ARG A 9 6.11 2.27 -13.47
N GLN A 10 5.64 2.97 -14.50
CA GLN A 10 4.31 3.57 -14.51
C GLN A 10 3.18 2.54 -14.43
N ARG A 11 3.32 1.39 -15.11
CA ARG A 11 2.34 0.31 -15.05
C ARG A 11 2.27 -0.27 -13.64
N ARG A 12 3.43 -0.47 -13.00
CA ARG A 12 3.52 -0.95 -11.62
C ARG A 12 2.92 0.03 -10.63
N ASP A 13 3.24 1.31 -10.73
CA ASP A 13 2.72 2.35 -9.85
C ASP A 13 1.18 2.43 -9.94
N ARG A 14 0.64 2.38 -11.17
CA ARG A 14 -0.82 2.31 -11.41
C ARG A 14 -1.45 1.08 -10.78
N ARG A 15 -0.87 -0.12 -10.98
CA ARG A 15 -1.36 -1.36 -10.38
C ARG A 15 -1.32 -1.32 -8.85
N GLY A 16 -0.27 -0.75 -8.28
CA GLY A 16 -0.16 -0.54 -6.84
C GLY A 16 -1.30 0.31 -6.30
N GLN A 17 -1.60 1.45 -6.96
CA GLN A 17 -2.74 2.29 -6.59
C GLN A 17 -4.08 1.56 -6.74
N THR A 18 -4.28 0.81 -7.82
CA THR A 18 -5.50 0.00 -8.00
C THR A 18 -5.70 -1.01 -6.88
N LEU A 19 -4.63 -1.69 -6.45
CA LEU A 19 -4.73 -2.66 -5.35
C LEU A 19 -5.06 -2.00 -4.02
N ILE A 20 -4.47 -0.84 -3.72
CA ILE A 20 -4.82 -0.06 -2.53
C ILE A 20 -6.30 0.33 -2.56
N LYS A 21 -6.80 0.82 -3.71
CA LYS A 21 -8.22 1.16 -3.87
C LYS A 21 -9.13 -0.05 -3.64
N LYS A 22 -8.75 -1.23 -4.15
CA LYS A 22 -9.51 -2.46 -3.92
C LYS A 22 -9.52 -2.91 -2.46
N ALA A 23 -8.41 -2.73 -1.75
CA ALA A 23 -8.35 -3.01 -0.31
C ALA A 23 -9.31 -2.10 0.46
N TYR A 24 -9.39 -0.83 0.09
CA TYR A 24 -10.40 0.10 0.58
C TYR A 24 -11.83 -0.37 0.25
N GLU A 25 -12.15 -0.63 -1.03
CA GLU A 25 -13.48 -1.08 -1.45
C GLU A 25 -13.95 -2.32 -0.67
N ILE A 26 -13.08 -3.32 -0.47
CA ILE A 26 -13.40 -4.52 0.31
C ILE A 26 -13.63 -4.19 1.78
N SER A 27 -12.81 -3.32 2.39
CA SER A 27 -13.00 -2.93 3.79
C SER A 27 -14.38 -2.33 4.04
N GLN A 28 -14.88 -1.50 3.10
CA GLN A 28 -16.18 -0.84 3.20
C GLN A 28 -17.33 -1.81 2.89
N LEU A 29 -17.23 -2.56 1.79
CA LEU A 29 -18.29 -3.48 1.35
C LEU A 29 -18.52 -4.63 2.34
N SER A 30 -17.47 -5.05 3.05
CA SER A 30 -17.53 -6.18 3.98
C SER A 30 -17.47 -5.78 5.45
N ASN A 31 -17.42 -4.48 5.76
CA ASN A 31 -17.23 -3.96 7.13
C ASN A 31 -16.11 -4.72 7.88
N ALA A 32 -14.95 -4.82 7.25
CA ALA A 32 -13.84 -5.64 7.70
C ALA A 32 -12.56 -4.83 7.85
N ASP A 33 -11.79 -5.12 8.89
CA ASP A 33 -10.44 -4.58 9.05
C ASP A 33 -9.51 -5.21 8.01
N VAL A 34 -8.94 -4.36 7.14
CA VAL A 34 -8.06 -4.79 6.05
C VAL A 34 -6.71 -4.11 6.15
N PHE A 35 -5.65 -4.89 6.11
CA PHE A 35 -4.28 -4.42 5.93
C PHE A 35 -3.69 -4.95 4.62
N LEU A 36 -3.04 -4.06 3.86
CA LEU A 36 -2.30 -4.42 2.64
C LEU A 36 -0.95 -3.73 2.65
N GLY A 37 0.13 -4.52 2.60
CA GLY A 37 1.50 -4.03 2.40
C GLY A 37 2.07 -4.49 1.07
N ILE A 38 2.56 -3.56 0.25
CA ILE A 38 3.18 -3.85 -1.04
C ILE A 38 4.63 -3.34 -1.01
N ARG A 39 5.60 -4.25 -1.11
CA ARG A 39 7.02 -3.91 -1.32
C ARG A 39 7.41 -4.11 -2.77
N PHE A 40 7.83 -3.04 -3.44
CA PHE A 40 8.36 -3.11 -4.79
C PHE A 40 9.83 -3.55 -4.75
N ARG A 41 10.10 -4.80 -5.15
CA ARG A 41 11.43 -5.44 -5.02
C ARG A 41 12.57 -4.66 -5.69
N ASP A 42 12.29 -3.98 -6.79
CA ASP A 42 13.27 -3.23 -7.58
C ASP A 42 13.69 -1.90 -6.94
N THR A 43 12.83 -1.32 -6.10
CA THR A 43 13.06 0.00 -5.46
C THR A 43 13.12 -0.07 -3.95
N GLY A 44 12.75 -1.20 -3.35
CA GLY A 44 12.56 -1.35 -1.91
C GLY A 44 11.38 -0.54 -1.33
N LYS A 45 10.74 0.32 -2.14
CA LYS A 45 9.66 1.18 -1.70
C LYS A 45 8.44 0.38 -1.25
N MET A 46 7.81 0.87 -0.20
CA MET A 46 6.63 0.25 0.37
C MET A 46 5.41 1.17 0.21
N LYS A 47 4.28 0.58 -0.17
CA LYS A 47 2.95 1.20 -0.10
C LYS A 47 2.11 0.39 0.87
N THR A 48 1.38 1.05 1.75
CA THR A 48 0.53 0.38 2.72
C THR A 48 -0.86 0.95 2.74
N PHE A 49 -1.84 0.10 2.99
CA PHE A 49 -3.20 0.47 3.34
C PHE A 49 -3.59 -0.19 4.65
N CYS A 50 -4.25 0.56 5.54
CA CYS A 50 -4.73 0.06 6.82
C CYS A 50 -6.12 0.65 7.10
N ALA A 51 -7.16 -0.18 6.98
CA ALA A 51 -8.54 0.16 7.36
C ALA A 51 -8.88 -0.20 8.81
N ASP A 52 -7.89 -0.64 9.56
CA ASP A 52 -8.07 -1.06 10.94
C ASP A 52 -8.30 0.14 11.86
N SER A 53 -9.51 0.17 12.42
CA SER A 53 -9.94 1.19 13.38
C SER A 53 -9.52 0.87 14.82
N THR A 54 -9.19 -0.38 15.09
CA THR A 54 -8.87 -0.91 16.43
C THR A 54 -7.37 -0.87 16.74
N GLY A 55 -6.53 -0.73 15.70
CA GLY A 55 -5.09 -0.65 15.83
C GLY A 55 -4.38 -1.99 16.03
N VAL A 56 -5.03 -3.12 15.78
CA VAL A 56 -4.41 -4.46 15.71
C VAL A 56 -3.14 -4.47 14.84
N TRP A 57 -3.15 -3.76 13.71
CA TRP A 57 -2.01 -3.70 12.79
C TRP A 57 -1.07 -2.51 13.04
N SER A 58 -1.38 -1.65 14.02
CA SER A 58 -0.61 -0.43 14.31
C SER A 58 0.86 -0.71 14.62
N LEU A 59 1.14 -1.73 15.45
CA LEU A 59 2.50 -2.14 15.79
C LEU A 59 3.28 -2.61 14.56
N TYR A 60 2.64 -3.39 13.68
CA TYR A 60 3.24 -3.84 12.44
C TYR A 60 3.55 -2.65 11.52
N VAL A 61 2.61 -1.70 11.38
CA VAL A 61 2.79 -0.49 10.56
C VAL A 61 3.93 0.39 11.08
N LEU A 62 4.07 0.53 12.40
CA LEU A 62 5.16 1.28 13.03
C LEU A 62 6.53 0.62 12.79
N GLN A 63 6.60 -0.71 12.85
CA GLN A 63 7.85 -1.43 12.56
C GLN A 63 8.30 -1.29 11.10
N LEU A 64 7.39 -1.04 10.15
CA LEU A 64 7.80 -0.87 8.75
C LEU A 64 8.72 0.33 8.55
N ASP A 65 8.57 1.39 9.37
CA ASP A 65 9.42 2.58 9.28
C ASP A 65 10.87 2.30 9.66
N SER A 66 11.16 1.25 10.44
CA SER A 66 12.53 0.86 10.80
C SER A 66 13.23 0.01 9.74
N PHE A 67 12.49 -0.63 8.83
CA PHE A 67 13.05 -1.57 7.84
C PHE A 67 13.04 -1.05 6.41
N TYR A 68 12.22 -0.05 6.10
CA TYR A 68 12.00 0.41 4.73
C TYR A 68 12.15 1.93 4.60
N PRO A 69 12.55 2.43 3.40
CA PRO A 69 12.41 3.85 3.10
C PRO A 69 10.97 4.31 3.31
N ILE A 70 10.79 5.54 3.81
CA ILE A 70 9.51 6.15 4.25
C ILE A 70 8.33 5.58 3.43
N PRO A 71 7.51 4.69 4.03
CA PRO A 71 6.39 4.06 3.33
C PRO A 71 5.32 5.09 2.93
N GLU A 72 4.73 4.92 1.75
CA GLU A 72 3.51 5.65 1.37
C GLU A 72 2.32 4.99 2.08
N LYS A 73 1.83 5.62 3.15
CA LYS A 73 0.75 5.10 3.98
C LYS A 73 -0.59 5.65 3.51
N LYS A 74 -1.59 4.77 3.42
CA LYS A 74 -2.97 5.09 3.08
C LYS A 74 -3.93 4.52 4.13
N THR A 75 -4.98 5.27 4.38
CA THR A 75 -6.07 4.96 5.30
C THR A 75 -7.41 5.15 4.58
N PRO A 76 -8.55 4.74 5.16
CA PRO A 76 -9.85 5.06 4.58
C PRO A 76 -10.07 6.55 4.32
N ASN A 77 -9.46 7.45 5.10
CA ASN A 77 -9.58 8.91 4.93
C ASN A 77 -8.91 9.45 3.65
N ASP A 78 -8.14 8.62 2.94
CA ASP A 78 -7.46 8.98 1.70
C ASP A 78 -8.33 8.72 0.44
N PHE A 79 -9.57 8.24 0.59
CA PHE A 79 -10.44 7.76 -0.50
C PHE A 79 -11.82 8.43 -0.53
#